data_AF-A0A937AJ53-F1
#
_entry.id   AF-A0A937AJ53-F1
#
_cell.length_a   1.000
_cell.length_b   1.000
_cell.length_c   1.000
_cell.angle_alpha   90.00
_cell.angle_beta   90.00
_cell.angle_gamma   90.00
#
_symmetry.space_group_name_H-M   'P 1'
#
loop_
_entity.id
_entity.type
_entity.pdbx_description
1 polymer ?
#
loop_
_entity_poly.entity_id
_entity_poly.type
_entity_poly.pdbx_seq_one_letter_code
_entity_poly.pdbx_strand_id
1 'polypeptide(L)'
;MSWINKKIVLSLTALLIAYLGYGQSPCGNNLKLDNKSDSNFTVEIKTNSAYTCELYSLINGEYELLNSVNGYGNGLKSFNDLDNKMIYKVLVKFDSTNPLCESRQLSGITL
;
A
#
# COMPACT_ATOMS: atom_id res chain seq x y z
N MET A 1 28.74 -20.00 52.07
CA MET A 1 27.43 -20.41 51.50
C MET A 1 26.98 -19.34 50.52
N SER A 2 27.01 -19.71 49.24
CA SER A 2 26.40 -18.98 48.13
C SER A 2 24.88 -18.96 48.31
N TRP A 3 24.22 -17.86 47.91
CA TRP A 3 22.87 -17.80 47.28
C TRP A 3 22.34 -16.35 47.38
N ILE A 4 22.80 -15.47 46.51
CA ILE A 4 22.11 -14.19 46.24
C ILE A 4 21.30 -14.39 44.97
N ASN A 5 19.99 -14.39 45.20
CA ASN A 5 18.90 -14.71 44.31
C ASN A 5 18.99 -14.01 42.94
N LYS A 6 19.14 -14.82 41.90
CA LYS A 6 18.74 -14.55 40.51
C LYS A 6 17.24 -14.22 40.44
N LYS A 7 16.80 -13.01 40.81
CA LYS A 7 15.40 -12.58 40.64
C LYS A 7 15.21 -11.10 40.23
N ILE A 8 16.24 -10.44 39.70
CA ILE A 8 16.18 -9.01 39.33
C ILE A 8 16.49 -8.80 37.83
N VAL A 9 16.28 -9.82 36.99
CA VAL A 9 16.43 -9.67 35.53
C VAL A 9 15.26 -10.34 34.84
N LEU A 10 14.03 -9.98 35.21
CA LEU A 10 12.83 -10.46 34.49
C LEU A 10 11.65 -9.50 34.54
N SER A 11 11.81 -8.31 35.14
CA SER A 11 10.71 -7.34 35.28
C SER A 11 10.80 -6.15 34.30
N LEU A 12 11.98 -5.81 33.78
CA LEU A 12 12.12 -4.63 32.90
C LEU A 12 11.80 -4.90 31.42
N THR A 13 11.82 -6.15 30.96
CA THR A 13 11.55 -6.47 29.54
C THR A 13 10.06 -6.55 29.21
N ALA A 14 9.19 -6.79 30.20
CA ALA A 14 7.74 -6.85 29.97
C ALA A 14 7.09 -5.47 29.79
N LEU A 15 7.67 -4.42 30.38
CA LEU A 15 7.11 -3.06 30.30
C LEU A 15 7.41 -2.37 28.95
N LEU A 16 8.46 -2.80 28.25
CA LEU A 16 8.85 -2.20 26.95
C LEU A 16 8.01 -2.73 25.79
N ILE A 17 7.42 -3.93 25.90
CA ILE A 17 6.59 -4.54 24.84
C ILE A 17 5.18 -3.92 24.83
N ALA A 18 4.67 -3.46 25.99
CA ALA A 18 3.37 -2.80 26.06
C ALA A 18 3.36 -1.41 25.40
N TYR A 19 4.51 -0.71 25.36
CA TYR A 19 4.60 0.62 24.75
C TYR A 19 4.73 0.60 23.22
N LEU A 20 5.09 -0.54 22.64
CA LEU A 20 5.11 -0.73 21.18
C LEU A 20 3.76 -1.22 20.63
N GLY A 21 2.82 -1.53 21.53
CA GLY A 21 1.44 -1.87 21.20
C GLY A 21 0.54 -0.64 21.02
N TYR A 22 1.04 0.46 20.46
CA TYR A 22 0.12 1.43 19.84
C TYR A 22 -0.50 0.70 18.65
N GLY A 23 -1.70 0.15 18.90
CA GLY A 23 -2.53 -0.47 17.88
C GLY A 23 -2.61 0.47 16.69
N GLN A 24 -1.88 0.15 15.64
CA GLN A 24 -1.96 0.90 14.41
C GLN A 24 -3.39 0.73 13.95
N SER A 25 -4.13 1.84 13.88
CA SER A 25 -5.45 1.82 13.26
C SER A 25 -5.27 1.18 11.88
N PRO A 26 -5.94 0.06 11.59
CA PRO A 26 -5.77 -0.62 10.32
C PRO A 26 -6.08 0.39 9.22
N CYS A 27 -5.16 0.53 8.26
CA CYS A 27 -5.36 1.46 7.16
C CYS A 27 -6.69 1.14 6.46
N GLY A 28 -7.67 2.05 6.57
CA GLY A 28 -8.94 1.92 5.85
C GLY A 28 -8.78 2.02 4.33
N ASN A 29 -7.61 2.46 3.87
CA ASN A 29 -7.27 2.60 2.47
C ASN A 29 -6.93 1.24 1.84
N ASN A 30 -7.65 0.88 0.78
CA ASN A 30 -7.46 -0.36 0.04
C ASN A 30 -7.35 -0.12 -1.45
N LEU A 31 -6.59 -0.99 -2.12
CA LEU A 31 -6.41 -1.00 -3.56
C LEU A 31 -6.51 -2.44 -4.06
N LYS A 32 -7.40 -2.68 -5.01
CA LYS A 32 -7.61 -4.01 -5.59
C LYS A 32 -7.67 -3.94 -7.10
N LEU A 33 -7.14 -4.97 -7.77
CA LEU A 33 -7.42 -5.20 -9.17
C LEU A 33 -8.80 -5.84 -9.26
N ASP A 34 -9.68 -5.27 -10.08
CA ASP A 34 -11.07 -5.73 -10.19
C ASP A 34 -11.28 -6.46 -11.52
N ASN A 35 -11.18 -5.73 -12.64
CA ASN A 35 -11.37 -6.27 -13.99
C ASN A 35 -10.07 -6.18 -14.81
N LYS A 36 -9.80 -7.20 -15.63
CA LYS A 36 -8.61 -7.29 -16.46
C LYS A 36 -8.95 -7.93 -17.81
N SER A 37 -8.51 -7.33 -18.91
CA SER A 37 -8.64 -7.87 -20.27
C SER A 37 -7.39 -7.55 -21.10
N ASP A 38 -7.41 -7.91 -22.39
CA ASP A 38 -6.24 -7.81 -23.28
C ASP A 38 -5.68 -6.39 -23.43
N SER A 39 -6.46 -5.34 -23.22
CA SER A 39 -6.00 -3.94 -23.42
C SER A 39 -6.44 -2.97 -22.33
N ASN A 40 -7.06 -3.47 -21.26
CA ASN A 40 -7.53 -2.63 -20.17
C ASN A 40 -7.55 -3.39 -18.85
N PHE A 41 -7.48 -2.62 -17.77
CA PHE A 41 -7.83 -3.12 -16.46
C PHE A 41 -8.44 -2.00 -15.60
N THR A 42 -9.18 -2.41 -14.57
CA THR A 42 -9.79 -1.50 -13.60
C THR A 42 -9.27 -1.80 -12.20
N VAL A 43 -8.99 -0.74 -11.45
CA VAL A 43 -8.62 -0.83 -10.04
C VAL A 43 -9.73 -0.24 -9.16
N GLU A 44 -10.05 -0.95 -8.09
CA GLU A 44 -10.94 -0.49 -7.03
C GLU A 44 -10.11 0.19 -5.93
N ILE A 45 -10.45 1.44 -5.63
CA ILE A 45 -9.84 2.25 -4.59
C ILE A 45 -10.87 2.45 -3.49
N LYS A 46 -10.55 2.02 -2.27
CA LYS A 46 -11.37 2.30 -1.08
C LYS A 46 -10.63 3.27 -0.19
N THR A 47 -11.20 4.44 0.05
CA THR A 47 -10.65 5.48 0.93
C THR A 47 -11.76 6.46 1.29
N ASN A 48 -11.59 7.17 2.40
CA ASN A 48 -12.44 8.30 2.78
C ASN A 48 -11.77 9.67 2.53
N SER A 49 -10.61 9.68 1.87
CA SER A 49 -9.81 10.89 1.64
C SER A 49 -9.49 11.12 0.15
N ALA A 50 -8.82 12.24 -0.14
CA ALA A 50 -8.27 12.51 -1.46
C ALA A 50 -7.12 11.55 -1.78
N TYR A 51 -6.90 11.30 -3.06
CA TYR A 51 -5.78 10.49 -3.52
C TYR A 51 -5.32 10.87 -4.92
N THR A 52 -4.09 10.47 -5.24
CA THR A 52 -3.52 10.46 -6.59
C THR A 52 -3.25 9.02 -6.98
N CYS A 53 -3.79 8.58 -8.12
CA CYS A 53 -3.59 7.25 -8.68
C CYS A 53 -2.71 7.37 -9.93
N GLU A 54 -1.54 6.75 -9.86
CA GLU A 54 -0.50 6.79 -10.88
C GLU A 54 -0.38 5.42 -11.55
N LEU A 55 -0.39 5.39 -12.87
CA LEU A 55 -0.11 4.22 -13.69
C LEU A 55 1.32 4.31 -14.22
N TYR A 56 2.08 3.24 -14.05
CA TYR A 56 3.42 3.08 -14.58
C TYR A 56 3.51 1.85 -15.49
N SER A 57 4.39 1.90 -16.48
CA SER A 57 4.84 0.72 -17.25
C SER A 57 6.32 0.47 -17.02
N LEU A 58 6.72 -0.80 -17.04
CA LEU A 58 8.11 -1.22 -16.98
C LEU A 58 8.74 -1.15 -18.38
N ILE A 59 9.65 -0.21 -18.58
CA ILE A 59 10.39 0.00 -19.83
C ILE A 59 11.88 -0.09 -19.50
N ASN A 60 12.60 -0.96 -20.20
CA ASN A 60 14.05 -1.16 -20.01
C ASN A 60 14.47 -1.42 -18.54
N GLY A 61 13.59 -2.04 -17.74
CA GLY A 61 13.85 -2.34 -16.32
C GLY A 61 13.46 -1.22 -15.35
N GLU A 62 12.97 -0.08 -15.85
CA GLU A 62 12.55 1.06 -15.03
C GLU A 62 11.04 1.32 -15.17
N TYR A 63 10.41 1.78 -14.09
CA TYR A 63 9.00 2.14 -14.14
C TYR A 63 8.84 3.59 -14.58
N GLU A 64 8.26 3.80 -15.75
CA GLU A 64 7.94 5.11 -16.30
C GLU A 64 6.47 5.45 -16.06
N LEU A 65 6.19 6.70 -15.67
CA LEU A 65 4.82 7.18 -15.43
C LEU A 65 4.08 7.37 -16.75
N LEU A 66 2.94 6.70 -16.92
CA LEU A 66 2.08 6.82 -18.09
C LEU A 66 0.89 7.74 -17.86
N ASN A 67 0.27 7.65 -16.69
CA ASN A 67 -0.94 8.40 -16.37
C ASN A 67 -0.98 8.73 -14.87
N SER A 68 -1.55 9.87 -14.51
CA SER A 68 -1.81 10.26 -13.13
C SER A 68 -3.17 10.94 -13.04
N VAL A 69 -4.03 10.41 -12.16
CA VAL A 69 -5.38 10.92 -11.95
C VAL A 69 -5.63 11.15 -10.48
N ASN A 70 -6.24 12.30 -10.16
CA ASN A 70 -6.68 12.59 -8.81
C ASN A 70 -8.10 12.07 -8.56
N GLY A 71 -8.42 11.81 -7.29
CA GLY A 71 -9.74 11.39 -6.87
C GLY A 71 -9.98 11.66 -5.39
N TYR A 72 -11.21 11.37 -4.97
CA TYR A 72 -11.63 11.49 -3.57
C TYR A 72 -12.63 10.38 -3.25
N GLY A 73 -12.53 9.80 -2.05
CA GLY A 73 -13.44 8.77 -1.61
C GLY A 73 -13.28 7.44 -2.35
N ASN A 74 -14.24 6.53 -2.18
CA ASN A 74 -14.24 5.26 -2.88
C ASN A 74 -14.46 5.46 -4.39
N GLY A 75 -13.83 4.65 -5.23
CA GLY A 75 -14.06 4.70 -6.68
C GLY A 75 -13.38 3.59 -7.46
N LEU A 76 -13.80 3.47 -8.73
CA LEU A 76 -13.15 2.62 -9.74
C LEU A 76 -12.35 3.51 -10.69
N LYS A 77 -11.14 3.07 -11.06
CA LYS A 77 -10.31 3.71 -12.07
C LYS A 77 -9.97 2.72 -13.16
N SER A 78 -10.37 3.05 -14.39
CA SER A 78 -10.12 2.22 -15.57
C SER A 78 -8.96 2.81 -16.36
N PHE A 79 -8.05 1.94 -16.76
CA PHE A 79 -6.95 2.25 -17.67
C PHE A 79 -7.18 1.46 -18.96
N ASN A 80 -7.25 2.18 -20.09
CA ASN A 80 -7.59 1.64 -21.40
C ASN A 80 -6.43 1.86 -22.39
N ASP A 81 -6.53 1.25 -23.57
CA ASP A 81 -5.57 1.37 -24.66
C ASP A 81 -4.14 0.99 -24.25
N LEU A 82 -4.03 -0.04 -23.40
CA LEU A 82 -2.77 -0.55 -22.88
C LEU A 82 -2.18 -1.62 -23.80
N ASP A 83 -0.84 -1.65 -23.88
CA ASP A 83 -0.08 -2.65 -24.62
C ASP A 83 0.07 -3.93 -23.79
N ASN A 84 -0.40 -5.05 -24.32
CA ASN A 84 -0.36 -6.34 -23.63
C ASN A 84 1.03 -6.95 -23.47
N LYS A 85 2.05 -6.37 -24.12
CA LYS A 85 3.44 -6.80 -23.95
C LYS A 85 4.14 -6.11 -22.77
N MET A 86 3.49 -5.11 -22.16
CA MET A 86 4.05 -4.34 -21.06
C MET A 86 3.70 -4.95 -19.71
N ILE A 87 4.52 -4.62 -18.71
CA ILE A 87 4.25 -4.90 -17.31
C ILE A 87 3.89 -3.59 -16.62
N TYR A 88 2.76 -3.56 -15.92
CA TYR A 88 2.22 -2.37 -15.29
C TYR A 88 2.34 -2.38 -13.76
N LYS A 89 2.39 -1.17 -13.20
CA LYS A 89 2.28 -0.89 -11.78
C LYS A 89 1.29 0.24 -11.56
N VAL A 90 0.38 0.08 -10.62
CA VAL A 90 -0.48 1.15 -10.12
C VAL A 90 -0.01 1.53 -8.72
N LEU A 91 0.25 2.81 -8.50
CA LEU A 91 0.55 3.39 -7.19
C LEU A 91 -0.56 4.38 -6.83
N VAL A 92 -1.18 4.19 -5.68
CA VAL A 92 -2.14 5.15 -5.14
C VAL A 92 -1.53 5.79 -3.91
N LYS A 93 -1.45 7.13 -3.93
CA LYS A 93 -1.03 7.98 -2.83
C LYS A 93 -2.26 8.63 -2.22
N PHE A 94 -2.52 8.36 -0.95
CA PHE A 94 -3.65 8.90 -0.21
C PHE A 94 -3.20 10.12 0.58
N ASP A 95 -4.05 11.15 0.60
CA ASP A 95 -3.94 12.23 1.56
C ASP A 95 -4.36 11.68 2.93
N SER A 96 -3.38 11.21 3.70
CA SER A 96 -3.56 10.55 4.99
C SER A 96 -2.58 11.12 6.01
N THR A 97 -3.04 11.24 7.25
CA THR A 97 -2.19 11.64 8.39
C THR A 97 -1.36 10.47 8.94
N ASN A 98 -1.64 9.23 8.52
CA ASN A 98 -0.87 8.07 8.93
C ASN A 98 0.11 7.66 7.81
N PRO A 99 1.44 7.82 8.00
CA PRO A 99 2.43 7.55 6.98
C PRO A 99 2.46 6.09 6.48
N LEU A 100 1.98 5.15 7.28
CA LEU A 100 1.89 3.73 6.90
C LEU A 100 0.68 3.44 5.99
N CYS A 101 -0.22 4.41 5.86
CA CYS A 101 -1.43 4.35 5.04
C CYS A 101 -1.41 5.35 3.87
N GLU A 102 -0.31 6.10 3.71
CA GLU A 102 -0.13 7.11 2.65
C GLU A 102 -0.09 6.48 1.26
N SER A 103 0.25 5.19 1.11
CA SER A 103 0.23 4.57 -0.20
C SER A 103 -0.15 3.09 -0.23
N ARG A 104 -0.67 2.68 -1.39
CA ARG A 104 -0.93 1.29 -1.77
C ARG A 104 -0.52 1.10 -3.21
N GLN A 105 -0.06 -0.10 -3.57
CA GLN A 105 0.36 -0.40 -4.92
C GLN A 105 -0.04 -1.80 -5.37
N LEU A 106 -0.19 -1.95 -6.69
CA LEU A 106 -0.29 -3.21 -7.40
C LEU A 106 0.83 -3.20 -8.44
N SER A 107 1.70 -4.20 -8.44
CA SER A 107 2.85 -4.28 -9.35
C SER A 107 2.84 -5.61 -10.09
N GLY A 108 3.51 -5.67 -11.24
CA GLY A 108 3.60 -6.91 -12.02
C GLY A 108 2.31 -7.26 -12.75
N ILE A 109 1.47 -6.26 -13.04
CA ILE A 109 0.23 -6.46 -13.79
C ILE A 109 0.62 -6.65 -15.26
N THR A 110 0.56 -7.87 -15.75
CA THR A 110 0.55 -8.16 -17.20
C THR A 110 -0.88 -8.09 -17.71
N LEU A 111 -1.11 -7.92 -19.01
CA LEU A 111 -2.44 -8.05 -19.64
C LEU A 111 -2.60 -9.40 -20.33
#